data_AF-A0AAV9B5H9-F1
#
_entry.id   AF-A0AAV9B5H9-F1
#
_cell.length_a   1.000
_cell.length_b   1.000
_cell.length_c   1.000
_cell.angle_alpha   90.00
_cell.angle_beta   90.00
_cell.angle_gamma   90.00
#
_symmetry.space_group_name_H-M   'P 1'
#
loop_
_entity.id
_entity.type
_entity.pdbx_description
1 polymer ?
#
loop_
_entity_poly.entity_id
_entity_poly.type
_entity_poly.pdbx_seq_one_letter_code
_entity_poly.pdbx_strand_id
1 'polypeptide(L)'
;MRQGFKSDVRTSSGMFLNYEQRKHLLVQIFCVFSSLHKIYKFEKKHRYEKDEYYKPHFDYFSDTAGNGSCSCGGQFVKGLSVKPVKGDAVLFWSMGLDGKSDPKSLHGGCGVLNGEKCATKAAPHCMKPTKKIK
;
A
#
# COMPACT_ATOMS: atom_id res chain seq x y z
N MET A 1 -16.65 -16.83 0.95
CA MET A 1 -15.75 -15.66 0.78
C MET A 1 -16.13 -14.62 1.83
N ARG A 2 -15.21 -14.11 2.67
CA ARG A 2 -15.54 -13.01 3.59
C ARG A 2 -15.22 -11.69 2.90
N GLN A 3 -16.24 -10.92 2.55
CA GLN A 3 -16.09 -9.57 2.00
C GLN A 3 -15.46 -8.65 3.07
N GLY A 4 -14.51 -7.81 2.66
CA GLY A 4 -13.95 -6.78 3.54
C GLY A 4 -14.99 -5.69 3.82
N PHE A 5 -14.89 -5.05 5.00
CA PHE A 5 -15.78 -3.95 5.38
C PHE A 5 -15.46 -2.70 4.55
N LYS A 6 -16.46 -2.13 3.86
CA LYS A 6 -16.35 -0.84 3.17
C LYS A 6 -16.42 0.29 4.20
N SER A 7 -15.68 1.37 4.00
CA SER A 7 -15.61 2.52 4.93
C SER A 7 -15.54 3.84 4.16
N ASP A 8 -15.77 4.95 4.86
CA ASP A 8 -15.70 6.29 4.26
C ASP A 8 -14.28 6.69 3.84
N VAL A 9 -13.26 5.97 4.33
CA VAL A 9 -11.85 6.15 3.95
C VAL A 9 -11.50 5.29 2.74
N ARG A 10 -12.16 4.14 2.60
CA ARG A 10 -11.83 3.09 1.63
C ARG A 10 -13.06 2.34 1.17
N THR A 11 -13.33 2.37 -0.13
CA THR A 11 -14.50 1.70 -0.71
C THR A 11 -14.21 0.31 -1.29
N SER A 12 -12.93 -0.09 -1.40
CA SER A 12 -12.52 -1.37 -1.97
C SER A 12 -12.52 -2.56 -1.01
N SER A 13 -12.64 -3.76 -1.57
CA SER A 13 -12.58 -5.02 -0.83
C SER A 13 -11.13 -5.48 -0.61
N GLY A 14 -10.88 -6.26 0.46
CA GLY A 14 -9.56 -6.83 0.72
C GLY A 14 -9.57 -8.16 1.44
N MET A 15 -8.56 -8.99 1.17
CA MET A 15 -8.40 -10.35 1.68
C MET A 15 -6.91 -10.69 1.88
N PHE A 16 -6.58 -11.60 2.78
CA PHE A 16 -5.22 -12.11 2.92
C PHE A 16 -4.87 -13.10 1.80
N LEU A 17 -3.60 -13.13 1.39
CA LEU A 17 -3.14 -14.11 0.40
C LEU A 17 -3.10 -15.51 1.01
N ASN A 18 -3.58 -16.50 0.27
CA ASN A 18 -3.43 -17.90 0.63
C ASN A 18 -2.02 -18.44 0.29
N TYR A 19 -1.71 -19.67 0.69
CA TYR A 19 -0.37 -20.26 0.52
C TYR A 19 0.09 -20.30 -0.95
N GLU A 20 -0.77 -20.72 -1.88
CA GLU A 20 -0.42 -20.78 -3.30
C GLU A 20 -0.18 -19.39 -3.91
N GLN A 21 -0.98 -18.41 -3.53
CA GLN A 21 -0.79 -17.02 -3.97
C GLN A 21 0.51 -16.40 -3.45
N ARG A 22 1.01 -16.86 -2.29
CA ARG A 22 2.31 -16.43 -1.74
C ARG A 22 3.51 -17.04 -2.46
N LYS A 23 3.33 -18.11 -3.24
CA LYS A 23 4.41 -18.70 -4.05
C LYS A 23 4.73 -17.88 -5.31
N HIS A 24 3.94 -16.86 -5.62
CA HIS A 24 4.21 -15.99 -6.76
C HIS A 24 5.60 -15.33 -6.61
N LEU A 25 6.43 -15.38 -7.65
CA LEU A 25 7.84 -14.94 -7.61
C LEU A 25 8.02 -13.53 -7.03
N LEU A 26 7.20 -12.56 -7.45
CA LEU A 26 7.24 -11.18 -6.91
C LEU A 26 6.93 -11.11 -5.41
N VAL A 27 6.02 -11.96 -4.92
CA VAL A 27 5.70 -12.04 -3.49
C VAL A 27 6.90 -12.60 -2.72
N GLN A 28 7.51 -13.66 -3.26
CA GLN A 28 8.70 -14.27 -2.67
C GLN A 28 9.90 -13.32 -2.64
N ILE A 29 10.21 -12.61 -3.73
CA ILE A 29 11.31 -11.63 -3.79
C ILE A 29 11.12 -10.54 -2.74
N PHE A 30 9.91 -9.98 -2.64
CA PHE A 30 9.62 -8.97 -1.62
C PHE A 30 9.76 -9.54 -0.20
N CYS A 31 9.32 -10.78 0.04
CA CYS A 31 9.48 -11.45 1.32
C CYS A 31 10.96 -11.64 1.68
N VAL A 32 11.80 -12.10 0.75
CA VAL A 32 13.24 -12.25 0.95
C VAL A 32 13.89 -10.91 1.31
N PHE A 33 13.57 -9.83 0.57
CA PHE A 33 14.05 -8.48 0.88
C PHE A 33 13.65 -8.04 2.29
N SER A 34 12.40 -8.30 2.69
CA SER A 34 11.91 -7.96 4.03
C SER A 34 12.56 -8.82 5.14
N SER A 35 12.81 -10.10 4.86
CA SER A 35 13.46 -11.04 5.78
C SER A 35 14.94 -10.73 6.00
N LEU A 36 15.67 -10.27 4.97
CA LEU A 36 17.04 -9.76 5.12
C LEU A 36 17.10 -8.61 6.12
N HIS A 37 16.06 -7.79 6.20
CA HIS A 37 15.93 -6.68 7.15
C HIS A 37 15.27 -7.09 8.48
N LYS A 38 15.03 -8.40 8.72
CA LYS A 38 14.34 -8.98 9.89
C LYS A 38 12.97 -8.35 10.20
N ILE A 39 12.21 -7.98 9.18
CA ILE A 39 10.89 -7.36 9.38
C ILE A 39 9.75 -8.35 9.11
N TYR A 40 8.85 -8.49 10.07
CA TYR A 40 7.66 -9.34 9.94
C TYR A 40 6.63 -8.69 9.04
N LYS A 41 6.10 -9.44 8.07
CA LYS A 41 5.29 -8.88 6.99
C LYS A 41 3.86 -9.43 7.01
N PHE A 42 2.89 -8.54 6.83
CA PHE A 42 1.49 -8.90 6.56
C PHE A 42 1.11 -8.56 5.12
N GLU A 43 0.47 -9.50 4.44
CA GLU A 43 0.08 -9.36 3.03
C GLU A 43 -1.42 -9.38 2.84
N LYS A 44 -1.95 -8.27 2.30
CA LYS A 44 -3.37 -8.13 1.99
C LYS A 44 -3.55 -7.76 0.52
N LYS A 45 -4.29 -8.59 -0.22
CA LYS A 45 -4.76 -8.31 -1.58
C LYS A 45 -5.98 -7.40 -1.52
N HIS A 46 -6.02 -6.45 -2.44
CA HIS A 46 -7.02 -5.42 -2.54
C HIS A 46 -7.56 -5.37 -3.97
N ARG A 47 -8.89 -5.31 -4.12
CA ARG A 47 -9.58 -5.25 -5.40
C ARG A 47 -10.48 -4.02 -5.43
N TYR A 48 -10.26 -3.16 -6.42
CA TYR A 48 -11.02 -1.94 -6.69
C TYR A 48 -11.83 -2.12 -7.97
N GLU A 49 -13.11 -1.76 -7.88
CA GLU A 49 -14.03 -1.68 -9.02
C GLU A 49 -14.13 -0.25 -9.57
N LYS A 50 -14.91 -0.05 -10.64
CA LYS A 50 -15.13 1.26 -11.25
C LYS A 50 -15.61 2.27 -10.19
N ASP A 51 -15.04 3.46 -10.20
CA ASP A 51 -15.31 4.56 -9.26
C ASP A 51 -14.95 4.27 -7.78
N GLU A 52 -14.42 3.09 -7.43
CA GLU A 52 -13.89 2.82 -6.09
C GLU A 52 -12.49 3.43 -5.90
N TYR A 53 -12.25 4.00 -4.73
CA TYR A 53 -11.04 4.75 -4.42
C TYR A 53 -10.55 4.47 -2.99
N TYR A 54 -9.36 4.98 -2.71
CA TYR A 54 -8.80 5.00 -1.36
C TYR A 54 -8.40 6.44 -1.06
N LYS A 55 -9.09 7.09 -0.12
CA LYS A 55 -8.80 8.48 0.26
C LYS A 55 -7.34 8.60 0.66
N PRO A 56 -6.68 9.75 0.46
CA PRO A 56 -5.42 10.01 1.13
C PRO A 56 -5.58 9.72 2.63
N HIS A 57 -4.76 8.81 3.14
CA HIS A 57 -4.78 8.38 4.53
C HIS A 57 -3.33 8.09 4.93
N PHE A 58 -3.08 8.02 6.23
CA PHE A 58 -1.78 7.61 6.75
C PHE A 58 -1.63 6.09 6.67
N ASP A 59 -1.49 5.59 5.45
CA ASP A 59 -0.49 4.59 5.15
C ASP A 59 0.49 5.33 4.24
N TYR A 60 1.78 5.17 4.46
CA TYR A 60 2.60 6.34 4.25
C TYR A 60 3.04 6.61 2.77
N PHE A 61 2.55 7.59 1.96
CA PHE A 61 3.33 8.25 0.84
C PHE A 61 2.90 9.67 0.26
N SER A 62 3.48 10.87 0.58
CA SER A 62 2.81 12.21 0.66
C SER A 62 3.05 13.13 -0.51
N ASP A 63 2.17 14.13 -0.55
CA ASP A 63 2.03 15.28 -1.43
C ASP A 63 3.31 16.11 -1.73
N THR A 64 4.46 15.75 -1.18
CA THR A 64 5.78 16.30 -1.56
C THR A 64 6.61 15.37 -2.44
N ALA A 65 6.08 14.22 -2.86
CA ALA A 65 6.72 13.34 -3.85
C ALA A 65 6.97 14.04 -5.21
N GLY A 66 6.39 15.23 -5.43
CA GLY A 66 6.78 16.16 -6.48
C GLY A 66 6.03 17.50 -6.37
N ASN A 67 6.59 18.58 -6.91
CA ASN A 67 5.90 19.86 -7.06
C ASN A 67 5.00 19.92 -8.32
N GLY A 68 4.89 18.81 -9.06
CA GLY A 68 4.16 18.72 -10.32
C GLY A 68 2.66 18.47 -10.14
N SER A 69 1.89 18.82 -11.17
CA SER A 69 0.52 18.36 -11.36
C SER A 69 0.54 17.06 -12.18
N CYS A 70 -0.07 15.99 -11.68
CA CYS A 70 -0.16 14.71 -12.38
C CYS A 70 -1.62 14.26 -12.53
N SER A 71 -1.90 13.47 -13.58
CA SER A 71 -3.24 12.91 -13.81
C SER A 71 -3.41 11.61 -13.03
N CYS A 72 -4.50 11.50 -12.28
CA CYS A 72 -4.82 10.34 -11.48
C CYS A 72 -6.34 10.12 -11.49
N GLY A 73 -6.79 8.99 -12.03
CA GLY A 73 -8.23 8.71 -12.18
C GLY A 73 -8.97 9.79 -12.98
N GLY A 74 -8.32 10.40 -13.98
CA GLY A 74 -8.92 11.46 -14.81
C GLY A 74 -8.94 12.86 -14.17
N GLN A 75 -8.49 12.99 -12.92
CA GLN A 75 -8.36 14.27 -12.22
C GLN A 75 -6.90 14.71 -12.12
N PHE A 76 -6.65 16.01 -12.09
CA PHE A 76 -5.34 16.56 -11.78
C PHE A 76 -5.14 16.60 -10.27
N VAL A 77 -4.13 15.88 -9.79
CA VAL A 77 -3.70 15.88 -8.40
C VAL A 77 -2.30 16.49 -8.30
N LYS A 78 -2.02 17.16 -7.18
CA LYS A 78 -0.68 17.62 -6.87
C LYS A 78 0.16 16.41 -6.41
N GLY A 79 1.46 16.43 -6.68
CA GLY A 79 2.38 15.38 -6.26
C GLY A 79 2.79 14.41 -7.38
N LEU A 80 3.11 13.17 -6.99
CA LEU A 80 3.55 12.10 -7.89
C LEU A 80 2.45 11.05 -8.05
N SER A 81 2.08 10.75 -9.29
CA SER A 81 1.15 9.67 -9.64
C SER A 81 1.88 8.59 -10.41
N VAL A 82 1.83 7.36 -9.91
CA VAL A 82 2.39 6.18 -10.59
C VAL A 82 1.24 5.40 -11.23
N LYS A 83 1.27 5.28 -12.56
CA LYS A 83 0.30 4.48 -13.30
C LYS A 83 0.52 3.00 -12.96
N PRO A 84 -0.51 2.25 -12.53
CA PRO A 84 -0.34 0.84 -12.21
C PRO A 84 -0.04 0.04 -13.49
N VAL A 85 1.11 -0.64 -13.50
CA VAL A 85 1.50 -1.62 -14.52
C VAL A 85 1.63 -2.98 -13.84
N LYS A 86 1.10 -4.03 -14.47
CA LYS A 86 1.15 -5.39 -13.89
C LYS A 86 2.60 -5.82 -13.74
N GLY A 87 3.02 -6.10 -12.50
CA GLY A 87 4.38 -6.54 -12.17
C GLY A 87 5.21 -5.46 -11.48
N ASP A 88 4.86 -4.19 -11.64
CA ASP A 88 5.55 -3.08 -11.00
C ASP A 88 5.19 -2.99 -9.51
N ALA A 89 6.16 -2.51 -8.72
CA ALA A 89 5.99 -2.26 -7.30
C ALA A 89 6.53 -0.88 -6.94
N VAL A 90 5.85 -0.23 -6.00
CA VAL A 90 6.27 1.03 -5.39
C VAL A 90 6.69 0.74 -3.95
N LEU A 91 7.94 1.06 -3.61
CA LEU A 91 8.49 0.89 -2.27
C LEU A 91 8.66 2.24 -1.58
N PHE A 92 8.38 2.28 -0.27
CA PHE A 92 8.42 3.49 0.52
C PHE A 92 8.66 3.30 1.99
N TRP A 93 9.12 4.38 2.63
CA TRP A 93 9.42 4.44 4.04
C TRP A 93 8.35 5.24 4.75
N SER A 94 7.78 4.61 5.77
CA SER A 94 6.73 5.18 6.61
C SER A 94 7.26 6.06 7.74
N MET A 95 8.55 5.92 8.06
CA MET A 95 9.18 6.59 9.19
C MET A 95 10.62 6.95 8.82
N GLY A 96 11.08 8.07 9.37
CA GLY A 96 12.49 8.42 9.36
C GLY A 96 13.32 7.50 10.27
N LEU A 97 14.64 7.60 10.16
CA LEU A 97 15.57 6.88 11.04
C LEU A 97 15.47 7.32 12.51
N ASP A 98 14.85 8.47 12.76
CA ASP A 98 14.53 9.01 14.07
C ASP A 98 13.25 8.40 14.69
N GLY A 99 12.60 7.47 13.98
CA GLY A 99 11.36 6.84 14.39
C GLY A 99 10.13 7.75 14.29
N LYS A 100 10.28 8.95 13.72
CA LYS A 100 9.14 9.85 13.46
C LYS A 100 8.47 9.48 12.15
N SER A 101 7.16 9.71 12.14
CA SER A 101 6.30 9.73 10.95
C SER A 101 6.97 10.52 9.82
N ASP A 102 7.17 9.92 8.64
CA ASP A 102 7.71 10.67 7.49
C ASP A 102 6.57 11.48 6.84
N PRO A 103 6.59 12.82 6.91
CA PRO A 103 5.54 13.66 6.32
C PRO A 103 5.56 13.63 4.81
N LYS A 104 6.65 13.20 4.16
CA LYS A 104 6.74 12.91 2.72
C LYS A 104 6.06 11.61 2.37
N SER A 105 5.36 11.03 3.35
CA SER A 105 4.69 9.78 3.21
C SER A 105 3.17 9.76 3.62
N LEU A 106 2.21 10.37 2.91
CA LEU A 106 0.73 10.26 2.88
C LEU A 106 0.12 9.83 1.50
N HIS A 107 -0.21 8.56 1.24
CA HIS A 107 -0.69 8.15 -0.11
C HIS A 107 -2.19 7.91 -0.19
N GLY A 108 -2.68 7.89 -1.43
CA GLY A 108 -4.03 7.49 -1.77
C GLY A 108 -4.07 6.62 -3.03
N GLY A 109 -5.23 6.09 -3.33
CA GLY A 109 -5.52 5.39 -4.58
C GLY A 109 -6.64 6.10 -5.31
N CYS A 110 -6.38 6.56 -6.53
CA CYS A 110 -7.42 7.19 -7.35
C CYS A 110 -8.46 6.18 -7.84
N GLY A 111 -9.64 6.72 -8.16
CA GLY A 111 -10.75 5.96 -8.72
C GLY A 111 -10.38 5.21 -10.00
N VAL A 112 -10.91 4.00 -10.15
CA VAL A 112 -10.77 3.23 -11.38
C VAL A 112 -11.73 3.76 -12.44
N LEU A 113 -11.20 4.29 -13.54
CA LEU A 113 -12.02 4.80 -14.65
C LEU A 113 -12.69 3.69 -15.47
N ASN A 114 -11.98 2.59 -15.69
CA ASN A 114 -12.47 1.42 -16.42
C ASN A 114 -11.75 0.14 -15.95
N GLY A 115 -12.46 -0.99 -16.00
CA GLY A 115 -11.96 -2.30 -15.60
C GLY A 115 -11.85 -2.46 -14.07
N GLU A 116 -10.88 -3.26 -13.64
CA GLU A 116 -10.60 -3.54 -12.23
C GLU A 116 -9.12 -3.34 -11.91
N LYS A 117 -8.81 -2.86 -10.70
CA LYS A 117 -7.44 -2.74 -10.20
C LYS A 117 -7.23 -3.71 -9.03
N CYS A 118 -6.21 -4.56 -9.15
CA CYS A 118 -5.74 -5.43 -8.08
C CYS A 118 -4.38 -4.95 -7.56
N ALA A 119 -4.25 -4.81 -6.25
CA ALA A 119 -2.98 -4.46 -5.60
C ALA A 119 -2.74 -5.35 -4.37
N THR A 120 -1.48 -5.67 -4.09
CA THR A 120 -1.09 -6.37 -2.86
C THR A 120 -0.32 -5.39 -1.99
N LYS A 121 -0.82 -5.13 -0.78
CA LYS A 121 -0.11 -4.35 0.21
C LYS A 121 0.69 -5.30 1.10
N ALA A 122 1.98 -5.02 1.22
CA ALA A 122 2.91 -5.69 2.11
C ALA A 122 3.36 -4.69 3.16
N ALA A 123 2.92 -4.85 4.41
CA ALA A 123 3.30 -3.97 5.50
C ALA A 123 4.27 -4.70 6.44
N PRO A 124 5.55 -4.27 6.51
CA PRO A 124 6.45 -4.70 7.56
C PRO A 124 5.99 -4.09 8.90
N HIS A 125 5.67 -4.93 9.89
CA HIS A 125 5.47 -4.50 11.27
C HIS A 125 6.81 -4.48 11.99
N CYS A 126 7.26 -3.28 12.38
CA CYS A 126 8.28 -3.12 13.41
C CYS A 126 7.60 -3.30 14.77
N MET A 127 7.60 -4.52 15.32
CA MET A 127 7.27 -4.68 16.74
C MET A 127 8.30 -3.88 17.52
N LYS A 128 7.88 -2.80 18.20
CA LYS A 128 8.69 -2.24 19.29
C LYS A 128 8.93 -3.40 20.26
N PRO A 129 10.16 -3.63 20.76
CA PRO A 129 10.35 -4.59 21.83
C PRO A 129 9.48 -4.12 22.99
N THR A 130 8.35 -4.80 23.19
CA THR A 130 7.57 -4.64 24.41
C THR A 130 8.51 -5.14 25.50
N LYS A 131 8.90 -4.24 26.41
CA LYS A 131 9.53 -4.66 27.65
C LYS A 131 8.60 -5.71 28.25
N LYS A 132 9.03 -6.97 28.29
CA LYS A 132 8.35 -7.98 29.09
C LYS A 132 8.40 -7.46 30.52
N ILE A 133 7.27 -6.99 31.03
CA ILE A 133 7.07 -6.83 32.45
C ILE A 133 7.12 -8.27 32.99
N LYS A 134 8.13 -8.53 33.83
CA LYS A 134 8.28 -9.79 34.56
C LYS A 134 7.11 -9.98 35.51
#